data_AF-A0A951GDM3-F1
#
_entry.id   AF-A0A951GDM3-F1
#
_cell.length_a   1.000
_cell.length_b   1.000
_cell.length_c   1.000
_cell.angle_alpha   90.00
_cell.angle_beta   90.00
_cell.angle_gamma   90.00
#
_symmetry.space_group_name_H-M   'P 1'
#
loop_
_entity.id
_entity.type
_entity.pdbx_description
1 polymer ?
#
loop_
_entity_poly.entity_id
_entity_poly.type
_entity_poly.pdbx_seq_one_letter_code
_entity_poly.pdbx_strand_id
1 'polypeptide(L)'
;LRILGKDDKEIASLEAQPTQKLDPVTIVRAPIGGIITQRQIGLGQFINSTAAGASTPVYTIGDLSTVWLIANVREADAPLMRVGQPVEVHVLAFPGRVFDAKISWVAPSIDPNTHRLSVRANVGNPGGELKPGMFANFSIITGSATTAPAVPQRAIVYEGDTARVWVAGEDGTITARPVRVGQIADGMVEILEGLTAGERVVTSGALFIDRAASSD
;
A
#
# COMPACT_ATOMS: atom_id res chain seq x y z
N LEU A 1 39.32 -13.50 0.31
CA LEU A 1 39.72 -12.12 0.67
C LEU A 1 38.79 -11.04 0.11
N ARG A 2 38.28 -11.17 -1.13
CA ARG A 2 37.30 -10.22 -1.70
C ARG A 2 36.04 -10.01 -0.84
N ILE A 3 35.53 -11.07 -0.21
CA ILE A 3 34.36 -11.04 0.69
C ILE A 3 34.61 -10.14 1.92
N LEU A 4 35.88 -9.94 2.30
CA LEU A 4 36.29 -9.04 3.38
C LEU A 4 36.57 -7.61 2.90
N GLY A 5 36.25 -7.30 1.63
CA GLY A 5 36.44 -5.96 1.04
C GLY A 5 37.88 -5.65 0.64
N LYS A 6 38.76 -6.66 0.51
CA LYS A 6 40.11 -6.47 -0.05
C LYS A 6 40.06 -6.33 -1.57
N ASP A 7 40.77 -5.35 -2.09
CA ASP A 7 40.91 -5.17 -3.53
C ASP A 7 41.90 -6.17 -4.15
N ASP A 8 41.89 -6.29 -5.48
CA ASP A 8 42.74 -7.26 -6.17
C ASP A 8 44.25 -6.99 -5.99
N LYS A 9 44.64 -5.74 -5.74
CA LYS A 9 46.05 -5.38 -5.51
C LYS A 9 46.49 -5.80 -4.11
N GLU A 10 45.65 -5.62 -3.10
CA GLU A 10 45.86 -6.09 -1.73
C GLU A 10 45.94 -7.61 -1.68
N ILE A 11 45.11 -8.31 -2.45
CA ILE A 11 45.14 -9.77 -2.56
C ILE A 11 46.46 -10.24 -3.19
N ALA A 12 46.85 -9.68 -4.33
CA ALA A 12 48.10 -10.03 -5.01
C ALA A 12 49.34 -9.74 -4.15
N SER A 13 49.31 -8.65 -3.38
CA SER A 13 50.41 -8.29 -2.46
C SER A 13 50.56 -9.28 -1.31
N LEU A 14 49.44 -9.82 -0.80
CA LEU A 14 49.44 -10.85 0.24
C LEU A 14 49.89 -12.23 -0.29
N GLU A 15 49.56 -12.56 -1.55
CA GLU A 15 50.01 -13.80 -2.20
C GLU A 15 51.52 -13.78 -2.50
N ALA A 16 52.07 -12.62 -2.86
CA ALA A 16 53.49 -12.46 -3.20
C ALA A 16 54.45 -12.48 -1.99
N GLN A 17 53.94 -12.33 -0.76
CA GLN A 17 54.76 -12.25 0.47
C GLN A 17 54.24 -13.19 1.57
N PRO A 18 54.33 -14.52 1.37
CA PRO A 18 53.72 -15.53 2.26
C PRO A 18 54.29 -15.56 3.70
N THR A 19 55.44 -14.94 3.95
CA THR A 19 56.13 -14.91 5.26
C THR A 19 55.98 -13.59 6.02
N GLN A 20 55.29 -12.59 5.47
CA GLN A 20 55.09 -11.33 6.19
C GLN A 20 53.99 -11.52 7.23
N LYS A 21 54.30 -11.18 8.50
CA LYS A 21 53.40 -11.22 9.67
C LYS A 21 51.97 -10.86 9.27
N LEU A 22 51.06 -11.83 9.35
CA LEU A 22 49.62 -11.60 9.25
C LEU A 22 49.23 -10.52 10.26
N ASP A 23 48.74 -9.39 9.76
CA ASP A 23 48.20 -8.33 10.61
C ASP A 23 46.91 -8.86 11.26
N PRO A 24 46.83 -8.91 12.61
CA PRO A 24 45.61 -9.35 13.30
C PRO A 24 44.45 -8.36 13.11
N VAL A 25 44.71 -7.15 12.58
CA VAL A 25 43.71 -6.13 12.30
C VAL A 25 43.21 -6.26 10.87
N THR A 26 41.89 -6.35 10.70
CA THR A 26 41.23 -6.32 9.38
C THR A 26 40.19 -5.22 9.35
N ILE A 27 40.26 -4.39 8.32
CA ILE A 27 39.25 -3.36 8.03
C ILE A 27 38.14 -4.00 7.20
N VAL A 28 36.91 -3.94 7.71
CA VAL A 28 35.71 -4.35 6.98
C VAL A 28 35.08 -3.10 6.38
N ARG A 29 35.01 -3.03 5.04
CA ARG A 29 34.42 -1.90 4.32
C ARG A 29 32.94 -2.14 4.03
N ALA A 30 32.18 -1.05 3.88
CA ALA A 30 30.80 -1.12 3.43
C ALA A 30 30.77 -1.67 1.97
N PRO A 31 29.95 -2.70 1.68
CA PRO A 31 29.88 -3.29 0.35
C PRO A 31 29.09 -2.42 -0.64
N ILE A 32 28.25 -1.51 -0.13
CA ILE A 32 27.45 -0.56 -0.90
C ILE A 32 27.54 0.83 -0.26
N GLY A 33 27.33 1.86 -1.07
CA GLY A 33 27.00 3.19 -0.56
C GLY A 33 25.58 3.20 0.00
N GLY A 34 25.34 3.97 1.06
CA GLY A 34 24.01 4.06 1.67
C GLY A 34 24.04 4.64 3.08
N ILE A 35 22.92 4.49 3.77
CA ILE A 35 22.72 4.96 5.15
C ILE A 35 22.74 3.75 6.09
N ILE A 36 23.45 3.87 7.22
CA ILE A 36 23.41 2.88 8.28
C ILE A 36 22.04 2.96 8.96
N THR A 37 21.19 1.95 8.74
CA THR A 37 19.86 1.86 9.34
C THR A 37 19.88 1.21 10.71
N GLN A 38 20.88 0.36 10.96
CA GLN A 38 21.06 -0.31 12.24
C GLN A 38 22.53 -0.50 12.56
N ARG A 39 22.90 -0.28 13.81
CA ARG A 39 24.20 -0.60 14.38
C ARG A 39 23.96 -1.52 15.59
N GLN A 40 24.58 -2.69 15.58
CA GLN A 40 24.43 -3.70 16.63
C GLN A 40 25.76 -3.99 17.37
N ILE A 41 26.75 -3.11 17.19
CA ILE A 41 28.08 -3.29 17.81
C ILE A 41 28.58 -2.00 18.48
N GLY A 42 29.16 -2.16 19.66
CA GLY A 42 29.92 -1.16 20.41
C GLY A 42 31.42 -1.43 20.41
N LEU A 43 32.21 -0.45 20.82
CA LEU A 43 33.64 -0.66 21.05
C LEU A 43 33.84 -1.69 22.17
N GLY A 44 34.82 -2.59 21.99
CA GLY A 44 35.13 -3.65 22.95
C GLY A 44 34.22 -4.88 22.90
N GLN A 45 33.16 -4.87 22.08
CA GLN A 45 32.33 -6.06 21.91
C GLN A 45 32.99 -7.09 20.99
N PHE A 46 32.84 -8.37 21.33
CA PHE A 46 33.28 -9.48 20.51
C PHE A 46 32.32 -9.73 19.35
N ILE A 47 32.86 -9.93 18.14
CA ILE A 47 32.08 -10.21 16.93
C ILE A 47 32.14 -11.70 16.63
N ASN A 48 30.99 -12.36 16.63
CA ASN A 48 30.87 -13.74 16.20
C ASN A 48 30.69 -13.80 14.68
N SER A 49 31.30 -14.79 14.03
CA SER A 49 31.08 -15.05 12.61
C SER A 49 29.75 -15.79 12.40
N THR A 50 29.18 -15.69 11.20
CA THR A 50 28.01 -16.48 10.82
C THR A 50 28.29 -17.99 10.89
N ALA A 51 29.53 -18.40 10.61
CA ALA A 51 29.98 -19.79 10.76
C ALA A 51 30.00 -20.27 12.23
N ALA A 52 30.10 -19.34 13.19
CA ALA A 52 30.02 -19.63 14.62
C ALA A 52 28.61 -19.39 15.21
N GLY A 53 27.58 -19.32 14.37
CA GLY A 53 26.18 -19.20 14.79
C GLY A 53 25.67 -17.77 14.97
N ALA A 54 26.43 -16.75 14.54
CA ALA A 54 25.91 -15.38 14.52
C ALA A 54 24.82 -15.23 13.44
N SER A 55 23.63 -14.79 13.85
CA SER A 55 22.52 -14.48 12.94
C SER A 55 22.31 -12.97 12.74
N THR A 56 22.90 -12.14 13.59
CA THR A 56 22.64 -10.70 13.62
C THR A 56 23.75 -9.92 12.92
N PRO A 57 23.44 -9.08 11.92
CA PRO A 57 24.44 -8.24 11.27
C PRO A 57 24.97 -7.16 12.23
N VAL A 58 26.27 -6.88 12.11
CA VAL A 58 26.97 -5.84 12.91
C VAL A 58 26.49 -4.43 12.53
N TYR A 59 26.30 -4.21 11.23
CA TYR A 59 25.72 -3.00 10.65
C TYR A 59 24.75 -3.42 9.54
N THR A 60 23.64 -2.70 9.44
CA THR A 60 22.72 -2.79 8.30
C THR A 60 22.82 -1.48 7.52
N ILE A 61 23.09 -1.59 6.22
CA ILE A 61 23.23 -0.45 5.30
C ILE A 61 22.14 -0.58 4.25
N GLY A 62 21.40 0.50 4.01
CA GLY A 62 20.38 0.57 2.97
C GLY A 62 20.57 1.80 2.08
N ASP A 63 20.35 1.63 0.79
CA ASP A 63 20.09 2.75 -0.11
C ASP A 63 18.63 3.19 0.09
N LEU A 64 18.44 4.43 0.56
CA LEU A 64 17.13 5.00 0.86
C LEU A 64 16.65 5.99 -0.20
N SER A 65 17.34 6.07 -1.35
CA SER A 65 16.94 6.92 -2.49
C SER A 65 15.58 6.51 -3.07
N THR A 66 15.23 5.24 -2.94
CA THR A 66 13.91 4.67 -3.24
C THR A 66 13.47 3.84 -2.05
N VAL A 67 12.25 4.05 -1.57
CA VAL A 67 11.70 3.25 -0.47
C VAL A 67 10.53 2.41 -0.96
N TRP A 68 10.34 1.27 -0.30
CA TRP A 68 9.22 0.39 -0.55
C TRP A 68 8.06 0.74 0.38
N LEU A 69 6.89 0.87 -0.22
CA LEU A 69 5.64 1.06 0.48
C LEU A 69 4.87 -0.26 0.41
N ILE A 70 4.61 -0.86 1.56
CA ILE A 70 3.96 -2.18 1.65
C ILE A 70 2.54 -2.00 2.17
N ALA A 71 1.57 -2.33 1.32
CA ALA A 71 0.16 -2.39 1.68
C ALA A 71 -0.25 -3.84 1.97
N ASN A 72 -0.97 -4.07 3.06
CA ASN A 72 -1.53 -5.38 3.40
C ASN A 72 -3.02 -5.35 3.10
N VAL A 73 -3.37 -5.86 1.92
CA VAL A 73 -4.72 -5.83 1.34
C VAL A 73 -5.54 -7.02 1.86
N ARG A 74 -6.84 -6.82 2.05
CA ARG A 74 -7.74 -7.89 2.50
C ARG A 74 -7.88 -8.96 1.42
N GLU A 75 -8.10 -10.20 1.84
CA GLU A 75 -8.32 -11.33 0.93
C GLU A 75 -9.46 -11.10 -0.07
N ALA A 76 -10.57 -10.50 0.35
CA ALA A 76 -11.71 -10.18 -0.52
C ALA A 76 -11.35 -9.21 -1.66
N ASP A 77 -10.36 -8.34 -1.45
CA ASP A 77 -9.93 -7.33 -2.42
C ASP A 77 -8.74 -7.82 -3.28
N ALA A 78 -8.18 -9.00 -2.98
CA ALA A 78 -7.02 -9.57 -3.68
C ALA A 78 -7.19 -9.69 -5.21
N PRO A 79 -8.35 -10.12 -5.75
CA PRO A 79 -8.55 -10.23 -7.21
C PRO A 79 -8.46 -8.89 -7.95
N LEU A 80 -8.60 -7.76 -7.25
CA LEU A 80 -8.54 -6.42 -7.82
C LEU A 80 -7.11 -5.89 -7.95
N MET A 81 -6.14 -6.51 -7.29
CA MET A 81 -4.75 -6.02 -7.24
C MET A 81 -3.97 -6.40 -8.49
N ARG A 82 -3.40 -5.41 -9.18
CA ARG A 82 -2.62 -5.58 -10.40
C ARG A 82 -1.38 -4.70 -10.39
N VAL A 83 -0.26 -5.25 -10.87
CA VAL A 83 0.97 -4.49 -11.09
C VAL A 83 0.69 -3.32 -12.05
N GLY A 84 1.25 -2.15 -11.75
CA GLY A 84 1.07 -0.93 -12.53
C GLY A 84 -0.08 -0.02 -12.09
N GLN A 85 -0.96 -0.47 -11.18
CA GLN A 85 -2.02 0.38 -10.63
C GLN A 85 -1.44 1.60 -9.91
N PRO A 86 -2.05 2.79 -10.06
CA PRO A 86 -1.65 3.96 -9.32
C PRO A 86 -2.05 3.82 -7.85
N VAL A 87 -1.17 4.29 -6.98
CA VAL A 87 -1.33 4.24 -5.53
C VAL A 87 -1.00 5.62 -4.98
N GLU A 88 -1.95 6.20 -4.26
CA GLU A 88 -1.73 7.41 -3.48
C GLU A 88 -1.39 7.01 -2.05
N VAL A 89 -0.29 7.55 -1.54
CA VAL A 89 0.18 7.23 -0.19
C VAL A 89 0.23 8.47 0.69
N HIS A 90 -0.37 8.34 1.86
CA HIS A 90 -0.39 9.37 2.89
C HIS A 90 0.35 8.86 4.13
N VAL A 91 1.27 9.65 4.65
CA VAL A 91 2.02 9.32 5.87
C VAL A 91 1.72 10.35 6.95
N LEU A 92 1.59 9.89 8.20
CA LEU A 92 1.27 10.76 9.33
C LEU A 92 2.33 11.85 9.57
N ALA A 93 3.59 11.58 9.21
CA ALA A 93 4.69 12.52 9.35
C ALA A 93 4.57 13.76 8.44
N PHE A 94 3.79 13.67 7.35
CA PHE A 94 3.60 14.76 6.39
C PHE A 94 2.10 14.92 6.05
N PRO A 95 1.29 15.48 6.98
CA PRO A 95 -0.13 15.70 6.74
C PRO A 95 -0.37 16.58 5.51
N GLY A 96 -1.34 16.19 4.67
CA GLY A 96 -1.71 16.94 3.46
C GLY A 96 -0.79 16.72 2.25
N ARG A 97 0.33 16.01 2.41
CA ARG A 97 1.17 15.62 1.27
C ARG A 97 0.80 14.22 0.79
N VAL A 98 0.69 14.08 -0.54
CA VAL A 98 0.45 12.82 -1.22
C VAL A 98 1.76 12.36 -1.86
N PHE A 99 2.07 11.07 -1.69
CA PHE A 99 3.18 10.41 -2.34
C PHE A 99 2.63 9.49 -3.43
N ASP A 100 2.77 9.90 -4.68
CA ASP A 100 2.35 9.11 -5.82
C ASP A 100 3.31 7.94 -6.06
N ALA A 101 2.75 6.75 -6.20
CA ALA A 101 3.48 5.54 -6.49
C ALA A 101 2.69 4.64 -7.45
N LYS A 102 3.35 3.57 -7.91
CA LYS A 102 2.70 2.50 -8.67
C LYS A 102 3.00 1.16 -8.03
N ILE A 103 2.04 0.25 -8.08
CA ILE A 103 2.26 -1.13 -7.66
C ILE A 103 3.38 -1.72 -8.51
N SER A 104 4.47 -2.09 -7.85
CA SER A 104 5.64 -2.72 -8.46
C SER A 104 5.59 -4.25 -8.36
N TRP A 105 4.86 -4.76 -7.37
CA TRP A 105 4.79 -6.19 -7.09
C TRP A 105 3.53 -6.51 -6.27
N VAL A 106 2.94 -7.67 -6.58
CA VAL A 106 1.83 -8.27 -5.85
C VAL A 106 2.28 -9.65 -5.42
N ALA A 107 2.07 -10.00 -4.15
CA ALA A 107 2.45 -11.30 -3.64
C ALA A 107 1.72 -12.44 -4.39
N PRO A 108 2.38 -13.59 -4.64
CA PRO A 108 1.74 -14.72 -5.30
C PRO A 108 0.79 -15.50 -4.37
N SER A 109 0.82 -15.22 -3.06
CA SER A 109 0.03 -15.92 -2.04
C SER A 109 -0.36 -14.97 -0.91
N ILE A 110 -1.44 -15.33 -0.21
CA ILE A 110 -1.90 -14.67 1.01
C ILE A 110 -1.05 -15.15 2.20
N ASP A 111 -0.69 -14.24 3.10
CA ASP A 111 -0.02 -14.60 4.35
C ASP A 111 -1.03 -15.31 5.29
N PRO A 112 -0.79 -16.57 5.67
CA PRO A 112 -1.72 -17.34 6.51
C PRO A 112 -1.84 -16.83 7.94
N ASN A 113 -0.89 -16.02 8.43
CA ASN A 113 -0.95 -15.47 9.79
C ASN A 113 -1.81 -14.21 9.84
N THR A 114 -1.73 -13.39 8.78
CA THR A 114 -2.42 -12.10 8.73
C THR A 114 -3.69 -12.11 7.88
N HIS A 115 -3.90 -13.16 7.08
CA HIS A 115 -4.97 -13.28 6.08
C HIS A 115 -5.03 -12.08 5.12
N ARG A 116 -3.84 -11.59 4.73
CA ARG A 116 -3.69 -10.43 3.85
C ARG A 116 -2.75 -10.72 2.69
N LEU A 117 -3.07 -10.10 1.56
CA LEU A 117 -2.22 -10.06 0.38
C LEU A 117 -1.23 -8.89 0.52
N SER A 118 0.07 -9.19 0.46
CA SER A 118 1.09 -8.14 0.47
C SER A 118 1.24 -7.55 -0.93
N VAL A 119 1.15 -6.22 -1.02
CA VAL A 119 1.30 -5.44 -2.25
C VAL A 119 2.38 -4.41 -2.01
N ARG A 120 3.33 -4.30 -2.95
CA ARG A 120 4.47 -3.38 -2.84
C ARG A 120 4.47 -2.34 -3.95
N ALA A 121 4.56 -1.08 -3.56
CA ALA A 121 4.82 0.04 -4.44
C ALA A 121 6.22 0.63 -4.17
N ASN A 122 6.84 1.20 -5.19
CA ASN A 122 8.11 1.91 -5.05
C ASN A 122 7.86 3.41 -5.13
N VAL A 123 8.50 4.18 -4.26
CA VAL A 123 8.45 5.65 -4.29
C VAL A 123 9.86 6.22 -4.22
N GLY A 124 10.12 7.22 -5.05
CA GLY A 124 11.35 7.99 -4.97
C GLY A 124 11.41 8.79 -3.68
N ASN A 125 12.58 8.83 -3.05
CA ASN A 125 12.82 9.51 -1.80
C ASN A 125 14.06 10.43 -1.88
N PRO A 126 14.14 11.35 -2.87
CA PRO A 126 15.33 12.16 -3.12
C PRO A 126 15.68 13.10 -1.95
N GLY A 127 14.70 13.47 -1.12
CA GLY A 127 14.91 14.28 0.09
C GLY A 127 15.18 13.47 1.36
N GLY A 128 15.15 12.12 1.30
CA GLY A 128 15.29 11.27 2.48
C GLY A 128 14.18 11.45 3.53
N GLU A 129 13.04 12.01 3.12
CA GLU A 129 11.93 12.39 4.00
C GLU A 129 11.18 11.16 4.51
N LEU A 130 10.97 10.17 3.63
CA LEU A 130 10.34 8.91 3.99
C LEU A 130 11.37 8.02 4.69
N LYS A 131 11.13 7.74 5.97
CA LYS A 131 11.97 6.85 6.76
C LYS A 131 11.35 5.45 6.81
N PRO A 132 12.14 4.38 6.60
CA PRO A 132 11.67 3.01 6.82
C PRO A 132 11.05 2.84 8.20
N GLY A 133 9.94 2.10 8.28
CA GLY A 133 9.18 1.90 9.53
C GLY A 133 8.10 2.94 9.81
N MET A 134 7.97 4.00 8.99
CA MET A 134 6.81 4.88 9.06
C MET A 134 5.53 4.14 8.66
N PHE A 135 4.42 4.44 9.35
CA PHE A 135 3.10 4.01 8.94
C PHE A 135 2.58 4.87 7.79
N ALA A 136 1.88 4.22 6.87
CA ALA A 136 1.32 4.84 5.69
C ALA A 136 -0.10 4.32 5.43
N ASN A 137 -0.98 5.21 4.99
CA ASN A 137 -2.30 4.88 4.46
C ASN A 137 -2.22 4.86 2.94
N PHE A 138 -2.88 3.88 2.33
CA PHE A 138 -2.80 3.59 0.91
C PHE A 138 -4.18 3.69 0.28
N SER A 139 -4.29 4.47 -0.79
CA SER A 139 -5.44 4.48 -1.69
C SER A 139 -5.01 3.85 -3.01
N ILE A 140 -5.39 2.59 -3.23
CA ILE A 140 -5.07 1.84 -4.44
C ILE A 140 -6.24 1.96 -5.41
N ILE A 141 -5.98 2.47 -6.60
CA ILE A 141 -7.01 2.70 -7.61
C ILE A 141 -7.17 1.42 -8.43
N THR A 142 -8.30 0.72 -8.23
CA THR A 142 -8.54 -0.63 -8.76
C THR A 142 -9.33 -0.70 -10.06
N GLY A 143 -10.00 0.39 -10.44
CA GLY A 143 -10.86 0.47 -11.61
C GLY A 143 -10.50 1.64 -12.53
N SER A 144 -11.06 1.62 -13.73
CA SER A 144 -11.16 2.82 -14.56
C SER A 144 -12.35 3.63 -14.06
N ALA A 145 -12.31 4.97 -14.17
CA ALA A 145 -13.47 5.81 -13.89
C ALA A 145 -14.59 5.46 -14.88
N THR A 146 -15.47 4.54 -14.50
CA THR A 146 -16.66 4.23 -15.30
C THR A 146 -17.66 5.35 -15.06
N THR A 147 -18.10 6.02 -16.12
CA THR A 147 -19.21 6.95 -16.00
C THR A 147 -20.50 6.14 -15.88
N ALA A 148 -20.98 5.99 -14.66
CA ALA A 148 -22.24 5.35 -14.34
C ALA A 148 -23.16 6.34 -13.61
N PRO A 149 -24.49 6.23 -13.77
CA PRO A 149 -25.42 6.94 -12.91
C PRO A 149 -25.11 6.59 -11.44
N ALA A 150 -24.93 7.59 -10.61
CA ALA A 150 -24.66 7.41 -9.19
C ALA A 150 -25.56 8.34 -8.38
N VAL A 151 -26.00 7.86 -7.22
CA VAL A 151 -26.83 8.62 -6.30
C VAL A 151 -26.15 8.71 -4.94
N PRO A 152 -26.39 9.77 -4.14
CA PRO A 152 -25.90 9.81 -2.77
C PRO A 152 -26.41 8.60 -1.98
N GLN A 153 -25.56 7.99 -1.16
CA GLN A 153 -25.93 6.78 -0.40
C GLN A 153 -27.22 6.94 0.42
N ARG A 154 -27.45 8.14 0.95
CA ARG A 154 -28.67 8.52 1.70
C ARG A 154 -29.98 8.50 0.90
N ALA A 155 -29.91 8.45 -0.43
CA ALA A 155 -31.08 8.39 -1.31
C ALA A 155 -31.60 6.95 -1.50
N ILE A 156 -30.82 5.95 -1.09
CA ILE A 156 -31.14 4.54 -1.26
C ILE A 156 -31.85 4.04 0.00
N VAL A 157 -32.97 3.37 -0.22
CA VAL A 157 -33.69 2.63 0.83
C VAL A 157 -33.40 1.14 0.62
N TYR A 158 -32.82 0.52 1.64
CA TYR A 158 -32.55 -0.92 1.66
C TYR A 158 -33.67 -1.66 2.37
N GLU A 159 -34.12 -2.75 1.76
CA GLU A 159 -35.09 -3.68 2.34
C GLU A 159 -34.61 -5.12 2.11
N GLY A 160 -33.98 -5.69 3.14
CA GLY A 160 -33.25 -6.96 3.02
C GLY A 160 -32.14 -6.86 1.96
N ASP A 161 -32.19 -7.76 0.98
CA ASP A 161 -31.24 -7.82 -0.15
C ASP A 161 -31.64 -6.91 -1.33
N THR A 162 -32.76 -6.20 -1.23
CA THR A 162 -33.25 -5.31 -2.29
C THR A 162 -32.98 -3.85 -1.96
N ALA A 163 -32.77 -3.06 -3.01
CA ALA A 163 -32.57 -1.62 -2.91
C ALA A 163 -33.56 -0.89 -3.82
N ARG A 164 -34.06 0.25 -3.36
CA ARG A 164 -34.93 1.14 -4.13
C ARG A 164 -34.58 2.60 -3.91
N VAL A 165 -34.92 3.43 -4.89
CA VAL A 165 -34.83 4.88 -4.82
C VAL A 165 -36.19 5.50 -5.13
N TRP A 166 -36.43 6.69 -4.59
CA TRP A 166 -37.62 7.48 -4.90
C TRP A 166 -37.28 8.48 -6.01
N VAL A 167 -37.90 8.31 -7.18
CA VAL A 167 -37.70 9.16 -8.37
C VAL A 167 -38.80 10.21 -8.43
N ALA A 168 -38.41 11.47 -8.61
CA ALA A 168 -39.31 12.61 -8.76
C ALA A 168 -39.55 12.93 -10.25
N GLY A 169 -40.78 12.71 -10.71
CA GLY A 169 -41.24 13.05 -12.05
C GLY A 169 -41.30 14.56 -12.30
N GLU A 170 -41.36 14.95 -13.57
CA GLU A 170 -41.52 16.36 -13.97
C GLU A 170 -42.87 16.95 -13.53
N ASP A 171 -43.88 16.10 -13.40
CA ASP A 171 -45.22 16.41 -12.91
C ASP A 171 -45.33 16.50 -11.38
N GLY A 172 -44.22 16.31 -10.66
CA GLY A 172 -44.16 16.32 -9.20
C GLY A 172 -44.58 15.01 -8.54
N THR A 173 -44.85 13.96 -9.32
CA THR A 173 -45.12 12.63 -8.77
C THR A 173 -43.83 12.00 -8.23
N ILE A 174 -43.96 11.20 -7.16
CA ILE A 174 -42.84 10.49 -6.54
C ILE A 174 -43.13 9.00 -6.64
N THR A 175 -42.22 8.26 -7.27
CA THR A 175 -42.39 6.81 -7.51
C THR A 175 -41.21 6.03 -6.97
N ALA A 176 -41.49 4.91 -6.29
CA ALA A 176 -40.45 3.99 -5.86
C ALA A 176 -39.98 3.18 -7.06
N ARG A 177 -38.67 3.11 -7.26
CA ARG A 177 -38.07 2.31 -8.31
C ARG A 177 -37.01 1.37 -7.74
N PRO A 178 -37.12 0.05 -7.99
CA PRO A 178 -36.08 -0.88 -7.62
C PRO A 178 -34.80 -0.58 -8.40
N VAL A 179 -33.66 -0.64 -7.73
CA VAL A 179 -32.36 -0.41 -8.32
C VAL A 179 -31.40 -1.52 -7.97
N ARG A 180 -30.49 -1.84 -8.89
CA ARG A 180 -29.33 -2.69 -8.61
C ARG A 180 -28.14 -1.80 -8.34
N VAL A 181 -27.63 -1.84 -7.10
CA VAL A 181 -26.51 -1.02 -6.66
C VAL A 181 -25.17 -1.69 -6.99
N GLY A 182 -24.16 -0.87 -7.24
CA GLY A 182 -22.78 -1.27 -7.54
C GLY A 182 -21.80 -0.79 -6.49
N GLN A 183 -20.66 -0.28 -6.95
CA GLN A 183 -19.59 0.21 -6.08
C GLN A 183 -20.05 1.42 -5.25
N ILE A 184 -19.53 1.52 -4.02
CA ILE A 184 -19.70 2.70 -3.17
C ILE A 184 -18.35 3.43 -3.14
N ALA A 185 -18.34 4.68 -3.57
CA ALA A 185 -17.14 5.53 -3.61
C ALA A 185 -17.54 6.97 -3.29
N ASP A 186 -16.75 7.64 -2.44
CA ASP A 186 -16.92 9.07 -2.12
C ASP A 186 -18.34 9.48 -1.66
N GLY A 187 -19.03 8.59 -0.93
CA GLY A 187 -20.40 8.81 -0.45
C GLY A 187 -21.49 8.68 -1.51
N MET A 188 -21.11 8.29 -2.72
CA MET A 188 -21.98 7.98 -3.85
C MET A 188 -22.06 6.46 -4.03
N VAL A 189 -23.21 6.00 -4.50
CA VAL A 189 -23.46 4.59 -4.82
C VAL A 189 -23.77 4.51 -6.30
N GLU A 190 -22.99 3.70 -7.00
CA GLU A 190 -23.20 3.38 -8.41
C GLU A 190 -24.55 2.66 -8.58
N ILE A 191 -25.31 3.04 -9.60
CA ILE A 191 -26.55 2.37 -10.01
C ILE A 191 -26.27 1.59 -11.30
N LEU A 192 -26.27 0.27 -11.19
CA LEU A 192 -26.05 -0.65 -12.30
C LEU A 192 -27.30 -0.83 -13.14
N GLU A 193 -28.48 -0.84 -12.52
CA GLU A 193 -29.80 -0.94 -13.18
C GLU A 193 -30.86 -0.15 -12.42
N GLY A 194 -31.89 0.29 -13.14
CA GLY A 194 -33.08 0.92 -12.58
C GLY A 194 -33.08 2.44 -12.63
N LEU A 195 -31.98 3.10 -13.00
CA LEU A 195 -31.94 4.56 -13.17
C LEU A 195 -31.13 4.93 -14.41
N THR A 196 -31.52 6.02 -15.05
CA THR A 196 -30.80 6.65 -16.15
C THR A 196 -30.21 7.98 -15.71
N ALA A 197 -29.13 8.41 -16.37
CA ALA A 197 -28.48 9.68 -16.05
C ALA A 197 -29.44 10.85 -16.33
N GLY A 198 -29.55 11.78 -15.36
CA GLY A 198 -30.42 12.94 -15.44
C GLY A 198 -31.74 12.83 -14.66
N GLU A 199 -32.11 11.62 -14.20
CA GLU A 199 -33.30 11.45 -13.35
C GLU A 199 -33.10 12.08 -11.97
N ARG A 200 -34.14 12.75 -11.47
CA ARG A 200 -34.12 13.38 -10.14
C ARG A 200 -34.53 12.38 -9.08
N VAL A 201 -33.65 12.17 -8.10
CA VAL A 201 -33.90 11.27 -6.96
C VAL A 201 -34.05 12.05 -5.65
N VAL A 202 -34.90 11.55 -4.76
CA VAL A 202 -35.09 12.13 -3.43
C VAL A 202 -33.91 11.76 -2.54
N THR A 203 -33.13 12.76 -2.12
CA THR A 203 -31.92 12.56 -1.31
C THR A 203 -32.11 12.84 0.18
N SER A 204 -33.23 13.45 0.55
CA SER A 204 -33.58 13.80 1.92
C SER A 204 -35.05 13.47 2.14
N GLY A 205 -35.37 12.83 3.27
CA GLY A 205 -36.75 12.43 3.55
C GLY A 205 -37.18 11.10 2.90
N ALA A 206 -36.31 10.44 2.14
CA ALA A 206 -36.63 9.19 1.43
C ALA A 206 -37.22 8.11 2.35
N LEU A 207 -36.66 7.93 3.55
CA LEU A 207 -37.18 6.98 4.54
C LEU A 207 -38.59 7.35 5.07
N PHE A 208 -38.92 8.63 5.16
CA PHE A 208 -40.24 9.07 5.61
C PHE A 208 -41.30 8.83 4.53
N ILE A 209 -40.96 9.09 3.27
CA ILE A 209 -41.81 8.74 2.12
C ILE A 209 -42.01 7.22 2.07
N ASP A 210 -40.93 6.47 2.30
CA ASP A 210 -40.98 5.01 2.31
C ASP A 210 -41.98 4.46 3.31
N ARG A 211 -41.91 4.93 4.56
CA ARG A 211 -42.83 4.54 5.63
C ARG A 211 -44.27 4.97 5.38
N ALA A 212 -44.48 6.15 4.81
CA ALA A 212 -45.82 6.63 4.47
C ALA A 212 -46.47 5.81 3.34
N ALA A 213 -45.67 5.33 2.38
CA ALA A 213 -46.15 4.52 1.27
C ALA A 213 -46.34 3.03 1.61
N SER A 214 -45.73 2.55 2.69
CA SER A 214 -45.80 1.15 3.14
C SER A 214 -46.69 0.93 4.37
N SER A 215 -47.37 1.98 4.86
CA SER A 215 -48.26 1.91 6.03
C SER A 215 -49.75 1.69 5.72
N ASP A 216 -50.09 1.30 4.48
CA ASP A 216 -51.42 0.80 4.07
C ASP A 216 -51.35 -0.72 3.83
#